data_AF-A0A150XYC7-F1
#
_entry.id   AF-A0A150XYC7-F1
#
_cell.length_a   1.000
_cell.length_b   1.000
_cell.length_c   1.000
_cell.angle_alpha   90.00
_cell.angle_beta   90.00
_cell.angle_gamma   90.00
#
_symmetry.space_group_name_H-M   'P 1'
#
loop_
_entity.id
_entity.type
_entity.pdbx_description
1 polymer ?
#
loop_
_entity_poly.entity_id
_entity_poly.type
_entity_poly.pdbx_seq_one_letter_code
_entity_poly.pdbx_strand_id
1 'polypeptide(L)' 'MSSADIRERLHDFINKADDKALEALYSIVQSGIDESDYTLSKEHKALLEERLEEHEKYPNSGSSWEEVKDRIKRKL' A
#
# COMPACT_ATOMS: atom_id res chain seq x y z
N MET A 1 -6.73 4.90 24.51
CA MET A 1 -6.89 4.45 23.12
C MET A 1 -5.52 4.16 22.55
N SER A 2 -5.34 2.97 22.01
CA SER A 2 -4.14 2.57 21.29
C SER A 2 -4.10 3.21 19.90
N SER A 3 -2.92 3.30 19.30
CA SER A 3 -2.75 3.65 17.89
C SER A 3 -3.46 2.66 16.96
N ALA A 4 -3.61 1.39 17.38
CA ALA A 4 -4.40 0.40 16.67
C ALA A 4 -5.89 0.79 16.63
N ASP A 5 -6.47 1.19 17.77
CA ASP A 5 -7.88 1.61 17.86
C ASP A 5 -8.16 2.86 17.01
N ILE A 6 -7.19 3.78 16.94
CA ILE A 6 -7.29 4.98 16.09
C ILE A 6 -7.32 4.59 14.62
N ARG A 7 -6.46 3.66 14.20
CA ARG A 7 -6.38 3.18 12.81
C ARG A 7 -7.68 2.50 12.38
N GLU A 8 -8.22 1.62 13.21
CA GLU A 8 -9.47 0.92 12.94
C GLU A 8 -10.63 1.90 12.74
N ARG A 9 -10.76 2.89 13.62
CA ARG A 9 -11.81 3.92 13.51
C ARG A 9 -11.67 4.82 12.29
N LEU A 10 -10.44 5.15 11.88
CA LEU A 10 -10.20 5.92 10.67
C LEU A 10 -10.62 5.12 9.43
N HIS A 11 -10.32 3.82 9.37
CA HIS A 11 -10.80 2.97 8.27
C HIS A 11 -12.32 2.91 8.20
N ASP A 12 -12.99 2.74 9.34
CA ASP A 12 -14.46 2.73 9.42
C ASP A 12 -15.09 4.05 8.96
N PHE A 13 -14.45 5.18 9.30
CA PHE A 13 -14.89 6.50 8.86
C PHE A 13 -14.71 6.66 7.34
N ILE A 14 -13.52 6.34 6.80
CA ILE A 14 -13.22 6.44 5.37
C ILE A 14 -14.23 5.63 4.53
N ASN A 15 -14.62 4.46 5.01
CA ASN A 15 -15.58 3.59 4.31
C ASN A 15 -17.01 4.15 4.23
N LYS A 16 -17.37 5.14 5.06
CA LYS A 16 -18.73 5.69 5.18
C LYS A 16 -18.83 7.17 4.86
N ALA A 17 -17.70 7.87 4.77
CA ALA A 17 -17.63 9.30 4.52
C ALA A 17 -18.08 9.65 3.10
N ASP A 18 -18.70 10.82 2.96
CA ASP A 18 -18.95 11.42 1.65
C ASP A 18 -17.69 12.12 1.13
N ASP A 19 -17.69 12.50 -0.15
CA ASP A 19 -16.53 13.10 -0.82
C ASP A 19 -16.04 14.36 -0.10
N LYS A 20 -16.97 15.19 0.40
CA LYS A 20 -16.63 16.43 1.11
C LYS A 20 -15.91 16.16 2.44
N ALA A 21 -16.35 15.16 3.18
CA ALA A 21 -15.70 14.74 4.42
C ALA A 21 -14.33 14.10 4.14
N LEU A 22 -14.20 13.33 3.06
CA LEU A 22 -12.92 12.77 2.62
C LEU A 22 -11.91 13.86 2.21
N GLU A 23 -12.34 14.87 1.45
CA GLU A 23 -11.50 16.01 1.05
C GLU A 23 -10.99 16.80 2.24
N ALA A 24 -11.85 17.05 3.23
CA ALA A 24 -11.48 17.75 4.46
C ALA A 24 -10.45 16.94 5.28
N LEU A 25 -10.69 15.63 5.43
CA LEU A 25 -9.75 14.73 6.12
C LEU A 25 -8.40 14.67 5.39
N TYR A 26 -8.42 14.52 4.07
CA TYR A 26 -7.23 14.48 3.23
C TYR A 26 -6.39 15.76 3.38
N SER A 27 -7.03 16.93 3.37
CA SER A 27 -6.36 18.23 3.56
C SER A 27 -5.66 18.34 4.91
N ILE A 28 -6.30 17.84 5.99
CA ILE A 28 -5.71 17.82 7.33
C ILE A 28 -4.50 16.90 7.38
N VAL A 29 -4.65 15.68 6.84
CA VAL A 29 -3.58 14.67 6.84
C VAL A 29 -2.39 15.16 6.01
N GLN A 30 -2.63 15.70 4.81
CA GLN A 30 -1.57 16.20 3.93
C GLN A 30 -0.76 17.33 4.57
N SER A 31 -1.40 18.17 5.40
CA SER A 31 -0.70 19.23 6.15
C SER A 31 0.24 18.72 7.25
N GLY A 32 0.01 17.49 7.72
CA GLY A 32 0.82 16.83 8.76
C GLY A 32 1.76 15.74 8.23
N ILE A 33 1.71 15.44 6.92
CA ILE A 33 2.68 14.57 6.27
C ILE A 33 3.88 15.45 5.91
N ASP A 34 4.97 15.30 6.64
CA ASP A 34 6.26 15.74 6.15
C ASP A 34 6.71 14.73 5.08
N GLU A 35 6.56 15.06 3.80
CA GLU A 35 6.99 14.19 2.68
C GLU A 35 8.50 13.85 2.77
N SER A 36 9.25 14.60 3.56
CA SER A 36 10.69 14.36 3.80
C SER A 36 10.99 13.18 4.72
N ASP A 37 10.02 12.71 5.52
CA ASP A 37 10.26 11.69 6.56
C ASP A 37 10.31 10.25 6.03
N TYR A 38 9.77 9.98 4.83
CA TYR A 38 9.79 8.64 4.24
C TYR A 38 10.65 8.60 2.97
N THR A 39 11.94 8.34 3.17
CA THR A 39 12.86 8.02 2.07
C THR A 39 13.05 6.51 1.99
N LEU A 40 12.79 5.92 0.81
CA LEU A 40 13.14 4.53 0.55
C LEU A 40 14.65 4.34 0.74
N SER A 41 15.03 3.32 1.50
CA SER A 41 16.43 2.92 1.64
C SER A 41 17.00 2.53 0.26
N LYS A 42 18.33 2.51 0.15
CA LYS A 42 18.99 2.11 -1.10
C LYS A 42 18.62 0.69 -1.50
N GLU A 43 18.47 -0.20 -0.52
CA GLU A 43 18.09 -1.60 -0.70
C GLU A 43 16.65 -1.71 -1.24
N HIS A 44 15.71 -0.91 -0.70
CA HIS A 44 14.35 -0.88 -1.22
C HIS A 44 14.31 -0.36 -2.66
N LYS A 45 15.08 0.69 -2.99
CA LYS A 45 15.14 1.23 -4.36
C LYS A 45 15.71 0.20 -5.34
N ALA A 46 16.83 -0.43 -4.99
CA ALA A 46 17.46 -1.45 -5.82
C ALA A 46 16.50 -2.62 -6.11
N LEU A 47 15.75 -3.07 -5.10
CA LEU A 47 14.77 -4.14 -5.26
C LEU A 47 13.59 -3.73 -6.17
N LEU A 48 13.19 -2.46 -6.14
CA LEU A 48 12.14 -1.96 -7.04
C LEU A 48 12.65 -1.82 -8.47
N GLU A 49 13.89 -1.36 -8.66
CA GLU A 49 14.54 -1.28 -9.97
C GLU A 49 14.68 -2.67 -10.59
N GLU A 50 15.15 -3.67 -9.83
CA GLU A 50 15.24 -5.06 -10.28
C GLU A 50 13.89 -5.59 -10.77
N ARG A 51 12.83 -5.39 -9.98
CA ARG A 51 11.48 -5.87 -10.33
C ARG A 51 10.89 -5.13 -11.52
N LEU A 52 11.17 -3.83 -11.64
CA LEU A 52 10.74 -3.03 -12.77
C LEU A 52 11.39 -3.54 -14.06
N GLU A 53 12.72 -3.74 -14.05
CA GLU A 53 13.44 -4.31 -15.19
C GLU A 53 12.92 -5.69 -15.57
N GLU A 54 12.63 -6.56 -14.59
CA GLU A 54 12.08 -7.88 -14.84
C GLU A 54 10.71 -7.80 -15.51
N HIS A 55 9.83 -6.92 -15.02
CA HIS A 55 8.51 -6.73 -15.58
C HIS A 55 8.55 -6.13 -17.00
N GLU A 56 9.45 -5.19 -17.27
CA GLU A 56 9.63 -4.62 -18.61
C GLU A 56 10.13 -5.67 -19.61
N LYS A 57 11.05 -6.54 -19.19
CA LYS A 57 11.56 -7.65 -20.03
C LYS A 57 10.52 -8.76 -20.20
N TYR A 58 9.74 -9.04 -19.16
CA TYR A 58 8.79 -10.16 -19.11
C TYR A 58 7.44 -9.73 -18.52
N PRO A 59 6.61 -8.98 -19.25
CA PRO A 59 5.38 -8.38 -18.70
C PRO A 59 4.35 -9.42 -18.22
N ASN A 60 4.45 -10.66 -18.72
CA ASN A 60 3.57 -11.77 -18.36
C ASN A 60 4.22 -12.80 -17.41
N SER A 61 5.38 -12.51 -16.79
CA SER A 61 6.05 -13.43 -15.85
C SER A 61 5.36 -13.53 -14.49
N GLY A 62 4.35 -12.70 -14.23
CA GLY A 62 3.53 -12.74 -13.02
C GLY A 62 2.65 -13.99 -12.92
N SER A 63 2.07 -14.20 -11.74
CA SER A 63 1.03 -15.21 -11.52
C SER A 63 -0.30 -14.52 -11.28
N SER A 64 -1.38 -15.13 -11.74
CA SER A 64 -2.74 -14.79 -11.32
C SER A 64 -2.93 -15.02 -9.82
N TRP A 65 -3.95 -14.38 -9.25
CA TRP A 65 -4.24 -14.51 -7.82
C TRP A 65 -4.64 -15.94 -7.43
N GLU A 66 -5.36 -16.62 -8.32
CA GLU A 66 -5.76 -18.01 -8.21
C GLU A 66 -4.54 -18.93 -8.12
N GLU A 67 -3.57 -18.77 -9.02
CA GLU A 67 -2.32 -19.53 -9.02
C GLU A 67 -1.51 -19.33 -7.74
N VAL A 68 -1.46 -18.09 -7.23
CA VAL A 68 -0.79 -17.77 -5.97
C VAL A 68 -1.47 -18.48 -4.80
N LYS A 69 -2.81 -18.42 -4.70
CA LYS A 69 -3.56 -19.12 -3.65
C LYS A 69 -3.32 -20.63 -3.69
N ASP A 70 -3.38 -21.22 -4.88
CA ASP A 70 -3.21 -22.66 -5.03
C ASP A 70 -1.79 -23.11 -4.68
N ARG A 71 -0.79 -22.28 -4.97
CA ARG A 71 0.61 -22.55 -4.58
C ARG A 71 0.80 -22.48 -3.07
N ILE A 72 0.15 -21.54 -2.39
CA ILE A 72 0.22 -21.41 -0.93
C ILE A 72 -0.48 -22.59 -0.26
N LYS A 73 -1.70 -22.93 -0.71
CA LYS A 73 -2.47 -24.07 -0.17
C LYS A 73 -1.73 -25.39 -0.30
N ARG A 74 -0.97 -25.60 -1.38
CA ARG A 74 -0.17 -26.82 -1.60
C ARG A 74 1.07 -26.92 -0.69
N LYS A 75 1.50 -25.82 -0.06
CA LYS A 75 2.66 -25.79 0.85
C LYS A 75 2.28 -25.88 2.33
N LEU A 76 0.99 -25.85 2.65
CA LEU A 76 0.42 -26.05 3.98
C LEU A 76 -0.11 -27.49 4.11
#